data_AF-A0A426QL09-F1
#
_entry.id   AF-A0A426QL09-F1
#
_cell.length_a   1.000
_cell.length_b   1.000
_cell.length_c   1.000
_cell.angle_alpha   90.00
_cell.angle_beta   90.00
_cell.angle_gamma   90.00
#
_symmetry.space_group_name_H-M   'P 1'
#
loop_
_entity.id
_entity.type
_entity.pdbx_description
1 polymer ?
#
loop_
_entity_poly.entity_id
_entity_poly.type
_entity_poly.pdbx_seq_one_letter_code
_entity_poly.pdbx_strand_id
1 'polypeptide(L)'
;MPRARANAIVEELSARGVEDYFVGRQNIISLGVFSDRATAERRREQIEAYGYTPELEQRFRTTSLYWLDLKAPEPDLPTEAQWNDWLSQYPDVRREVKPCP
;
A
#
# COMPACT_ATOMS: atom_id res chain seq x y z
N MET A 1 -9.05 22.36 9.72
CA MET A 1 -10.52 22.53 9.88
C MET A 1 -10.90 22.53 11.36
N PRO A 2 -11.91 23.30 11.84
CA PRO A 2 -12.41 23.18 13.22
C PRO A 2 -13.03 21.82 13.52
N ARG A 3 -12.89 21.31 14.75
CA ARG A 3 -13.35 19.95 15.11
C ARG A 3 -14.86 19.75 14.95
N ALA A 4 -15.67 20.75 15.30
CA ALA A 4 -17.12 20.70 15.12
C ALA A 4 -17.52 20.50 13.64
N ARG A 5 -16.82 21.18 12.72
CA ARG A 5 -17.06 21.00 11.27
C ARG A 5 -16.67 19.61 10.79
N ALA A 6 -15.60 19.04 11.34
CA ALA A 6 -15.18 17.67 11.03
C ALA A 6 -16.23 16.64 11.46
N ASN A 7 -16.77 16.79 12.67
CA ASN A 7 -17.81 15.91 13.18
C ASN A 7 -19.08 15.98 12.33
N ALA A 8 -19.52 17.17 11.93
CA ALA A 8 -20.69 17.34 11.09
C ALA A 8 -20.52 16.67 9.71
N ILE A 9 -19.35 16.82 9.08
CA ILE A 9 -19.05 16.14 7.80
C ILE A 9 -19.09 14.62 7.99
N VAL A 10 -18.47 14.12 9.06
CA VAL A 10 -18.45 12.70 9.40
C VAL A 10 -19.86 12.15 9.60
N GLU A 11 -20.71 12.84 10.35
CA GLU A 11 -22.11 12.44 10.56
C GLU A 11 -22.88 12.37 9.24
N GLU A 12 -22.68 13.36 8.36
CA GLU A 12 -23.29 13.36 7.03
C GLU A 12 -22.79 12.22 6.14
N LEU A 13 -21.49 11.95 6.13
CA LEU A 13 -20.91 10.83 5.38
C LEU A 13 -21.46 9.48 5.86
N SER A 14 -21.54 9.27 7.17
CA SER A 14 -22.14 8.07 7.77
C SER A 14 -23.61 7.93 7.41
N ALA A 15 -24.39 9.02 7.47
CA ALA A 15 -25.79 9.01 7.06
C ALA A 15 -25.99 8.65 5.58
N ARG A 16 -24.96 8.86 4.74
CA ARG A 16 -24.92 8.50 3.31
C ARG A 16 -24.20 7.16 3.05
N GLY A 17 -23.95 6.36 4.08
CA GLY A 17 -23.37 5.01 3.99
C GLY A 17 -21.85 4.96 3.79
N VAL A 18 -21.13 6.05 4.06
CA VAL A 18 -19.66 6.09 4.06
C VAL A 18 -19.17 6.00 5.48
N GLU A 19 -18.85 4.78 5.92
CA GLU A 19 -18.43 4.48 7.29
C GLU A 19 -16.91 4.27 7.42
N ASP A 20 -16.23 4.02 6.29
CA ASP A 20 -14.81 3.67 6.21
C ASP A 20 -13.88 4.90 6.14
N TYR A 21 -14.10 5.88 7.02
CA TYR A 21 -13.26 7.07 7.15
C TYR A 21 -12.39 7.06 8.41
N PHE A 22 -11.33 7.86 8.40
CA PHE A 22 -10.48 8.09 9.56
C PHE A 22 -10.26 9.59 9.79
N VAL A 23 -10.51 10.08 11.01
CA VAL A 23 -10.23 11.47 11.39
C VAL A 23 -8.83 11.55 11.99
N GLY A 24 -7.90 12.13 11.24
CA GLY A 24 -6.52 12.31 11.63
C GLY A 24 -6.25 13.59 12.42
N ARG A 25 -4.96 13.92 12.54
CA ARG A 25 -4.51 15.18 13.15
C ARG A 25 -5.05 16.38 12.35
N GLN A 26 -5.21 17.51 13.03
CA GLN A 26 -5.71 18.76 12.42
C GLN A 26 -7.14 18.64 11.82
N ASN A 27 -7.86 17.58 12.22
CA ASN A 27 -9.19 17.22 11.76
C ASN A 27 -9.25 16.97 10.24
N ILE A 28 -8.22 16.34 9.67
CA ILE A 28 -8.24 15.84 8.30
C ILE A 28 -9.07 14.55 8.27
N ILE A 29 -10.01 14.45 7.33
CA ILE A 29 -10.83 13.25 7.13
C ILE A 29 -10.21 12.46 5.98
N SER A 30 -9.62 11.31 6.28
CA SER A 30 -9.12 10.38 5.28
C SER A 30 -10.24 9.42 4.87
N LEU A 31 -10.40 9.23 3.56
CA LEU A 31 -11.39 8.35 2.94
C LEU A 31 -10.83 6.97 2.58
N GLY A 32 -9.65 6.64 3.12
CA GLY A 32 -8.94 5.39 2.85
C GLY A 32 -7.65 5.56 2.06
N VAL A 33 -6.90 4.46 1.99
CA VAL A 33 -5.72 4.30 1.14
C VAL A 33 -6.02 3.16 0.17
N PHE A 34 -5.84 3.43 -1.12
CA PHE A 34 -6.20 2.50 -2.18
C PHE A 34 -4.94 2.02 -2.90
N SER A 35 -4.85 0.71 -3.15
CA SER A 35 -3.77 0.09 -3.94
C SER A 35 -3.95 0.29 -5.44
N ASP A 36 -5.19 0.51 -5.87
CA ASP A 36 -5.61 0.70 -7.26
C ASP A 36 -6.17 2.11 -7.46
N ARG A 37 -5.77 2.75 -8.56
CA ARG A 37 -6.16 4.12 -8.90
C ARG A 37 -7.65 4.23 -9.22
N ALA A 38 -8.21 3.27 -9.95
CA ALA A 38 -9.63 3.32 -10.34
C ALA A 38 -10.55 3.24 -9.13
N THR A 39 -10.19 2.46 -8.11
CA THR A 39 -10.94 2.40 -6.85
C THR A 39 -10.89 3.72 -6.08
N ALA A 40 -9.73 4.39 -6.07
CA ALA A 40 -9.60 5.71 -5.45
C ALA A 40 -10.42 6.78 -6.19
N GLU A 41 -10.43 6.74 -7.53
CA GLU A 41 -11.21 7.66 -8.37
C GLU A 41 -12.72 7.47 -8.17
N ARG A 42 -13.21 6.22 -8.11
CA ARG A 42 -14.63 5.94 -7.80
C ARG A 42 -15.03 6.49 -6.43
N ARG A 43 -14.16 6.36 -5.42
CA ARG A 43 -14.40 6.95 -4.10
C ARG A 43 -14.45 8.48 -4.18
N ARG A 44 -13.53 9.11 -4.92
CA ARG A 44 -13.53 10.56 -5.15
C ARG A 44 -14.84 11.03 -5.77
N GLU A 45 -15.28 10.39 -6.85
CA GLU A 45 -16.53 10.72 -7.56
C GLU A 45 -17.77 10.56 -6.67
N GLN A 46 -17.83 9.51 -5.86
CA GLN A 46 -18.92 9.32 -4.90
C GLN A 46 -19.02 10.48 -3.90
N ILE A 47 -17.88 10.94 -3.38
CA ILE A 47 -17.83 12.04 -2.41
C ILE A 47 -18.10 13.39 -3.08
N GLU A 48 -17.66 13.58 -4.33
CA GLU A 48 -18.03 14.74 -5.15
C GLU A 48 -19.53 14.82 -5.40
N ALA A 49 -20.20 13.68 -5.62
CA ALA A 49 -21.66 13.62 -5.75
C ALA A 49 -22.41 14.06 -4.48
N TYR A 50 -21.74 14.08 -3.32
CA TYR A 50 -22.29 14.61 -2.07
C TYR A 50 -22.04 16.11 -1.88
N GLY A 51 -21.37 16.78 -2.85
CA GLY A 51 -21.09 18.21 -2.82
C GLY A 51 -19.75 18.58 -2.18
N TYR A 52 -18.89 17.59 -1.92
CA TYR A 52 -17.55 17.80 -1.38
C TYR A 52 -16.49 17.89 -2.48
N THR A 53 -15.33 18.45 -2.16
CA THR A 53 -14.16 18.51 -3.05
C THR A 53 -13.00 17.73 -2.43
N PRO A 54 -13.01 16.38 -2.50
CA PRO A 54 -11.96 15.54 -1.95
C PRO A 54 -10.67 15.63 -2.76
N GLU A 55 -9.53 15.58 -2.07
CA GLU A 55 -8.21 15.52 -2.69
C GLU A 55 -7.76 14.07 -2.86
N LEU A 56 -7.23 13.73 -4.04
CA LEU A 56 -6.66 12.43 -4.34
C LEU A 56 -5.17 12.58 -4.66
N GLU A 57 -4.32 12.00 -3.80
CA GLU A 57 -2.86 12.04 -3.95
C GLU A 57 -2.29 10.64 -4.12
N GLN A 58 -1.33 10.49 -5.05
CA GLN A 58 -0.55 9.27 -5.18
C GLN A 58 0.52 9.21 -4.09
N ARG A 59 0.45 8.19 -3.23
CA ARG A 59 1.47 7.93 -2.22
C ARG A 59 2.39 6.80 -2.67
N PHE A 60 3.68 7.09 -2.74
CA PHE A 60 4.70 6.08 -2.95
C PHE A 60 5.15 5.53 -1.60
N ARG A 61 5.16 4.20 -1.46
CA ARG A 61 5.79 3.53 -0.32
C ARG A 61 7.24 3.27 -0.69
N THR A 62 8.15 3.96 -0.04
CA THR A 62 9.58 3.62 -0.13
C THR A 62 9.81 2.34 0.68
N THR A 63 10.24 1.28 0.00
CA THR A 63 10.67 0.03 0.64
C THR A 63 12.18 -0.08 0.51
N SER A 64 12.86 -0.31 1.62
CA SER A 64 14.29 -0.65 1.60
C SER A 64 14.44 -2.10 1.13
N LEU A 65 15.05 -2.29 -0.04
CA LEU A 65 15.45 -3.59 -0.55
C LEU A 65 16.93 -3.78 -0.26
N TYR A 66 17.27 -4.92 0.35
CA TYR A 66 18.66 -5.33 0.55
C TYR A 66 19.02 -6.37 -0.49
N TRP A 67 20.04 -6.10 -1.28
CA TRP A 67 20.64 -7.05 -2.21
C TRP A 67 21.91 -7.61 -1.58
N LEU A 68 22.05 -8.93 -1.58
CA LEU A 68 23.26 -9.62 -1.15
C LEU A 68 23.93 -10.21 -2.37
N ASP A 69 24.94 -9.51 -2.88
CA ASP A 69 25.78 -10.02 -3.96
C ASP A 69 26.92 -10.86 -3.38
N LEU A 70 26.86 -12.17 -3.63
CA LEU A 70 27.89 -13.11 -3.20
C LEU A 70 28.80 -13.42 -4.39
N LYS A 71 30.07 -13.04 -4.31
CA LYS A 71 31.11 -13.55 -5.22
C LYS A 71 31.61 -14.88 -4.67
N ALA A 72 31.06 -15.97 -5.16
CA ALA A 72 31.66 -17.28 -4.94
C ALA A 72 32.86 -17.44 -5.88
N PRO A 73 34.03 -17.93 -5.40
CA PRO A 73 34.98 -18.55 -6.31
C PRO A 73 34.24 -19.69 -7.03
N GLU A 74 34.26 -19.70 -8.36
CA GLU A 74 33.72 -20.80 -9.18
C GLU A 74 34.41 -22.09 -8.70
N PRO A 75 33.76 -22.97 -7.89
CA PRO A 75 32.44 -23.54 -8.13
C PRO A 75 31.54 -23.76 -6.87
N ASP A 76 31.49 -22.88 -5.88
CA ASP A 76 30.65 -23.07 -4.66
C ASP A 76 29.24 -22.46 -4.78
N LEU A 77 28.58 -22.60 -5.93
CA LEU A 77 27.16 -22.26 -6.01
C LEU A 77 26.34 -23.31 -5.25
N PRO A 78 25.32 -22.91 -4.46
CA PRO A 78 24.48 -23.87 -3.79
C PRO A 78 23.81 -24.78 -4.81
N THR A 79 23.87 -26.08 -4.56
CA THR A 79 23.17 -27.11 -5.34
C THR A 79 21.66 -26.90 -5.26
N GLU A 80 20.91 -27.50 -6.18
CA GLU A 80 19.44 -27.45 -6.12
C GLU A 80 18.87 -27.97 -4.80
N ALA A 81 19.50 -28.99 -4.21
CA ALA A 81 19.09 -29.53 -2.92
C ALA A 81 19.24 -28.51 -1.79
N GLN A 82 20.34 -27.76 -1.76
CA GLN A 82 20.57 -26.69 -0.78
C GLN A 82 19.57 -25.53 -0.97
N TRP A 83 19.26 -25.18 -2.22
CA TRP A 83 18.23 -24.17 -2.49
C TRP A 83 16.85 -24.59 -2.01
N ASN A 84 16.47 -25.85 -2.23
CA ASN A 84 15.17 -26.37 -1.81
C ASN A 84 15.04 -26.38 -0.28
N ASP A 85 16.11 -26.74 0.43
CA ASP A 85 16.15 -26.68 1.89
C ASP A 85 15.92 -25.24 2.39
N TRP A 86 16.66 -24.26 1.87
CA TRP A 86 16.50 -22.86 2.28
C TRP A 86 15.12 -22.29 1.95
N LEU A 87 14.58 -22.58 0.76
CA LEU A 87 13.24 -22.12 0.38
C LEU A 87 12.15 -22.75 1.27
N SER A 88 12.36 -23.96 1.80
CA SER A 88 11.43 -24.59 2.74
C SER A 88 11.43 -23.93 4.12
N GLN A 89 12.59 -23.40 4.55
CA GLN A 89 12.75 -22.74 5.85
C GLN A 89 12.27 -21.27 5.84
N TYR A 90 12.25 -20.64 4.67
CA TYR A 90 11.87 -19.23 4.51
C TYR A 90 10.76 -19.08 3.47
N PRO A 91 9.48 -19.25 3.84
CA PRO A 91 8.36 -19.25 2.89
C PRO A 91 8.16 -17.93 2.14
N ASP A 92 8.68 -16.82 2.68
CA ASP A 92 8.63 -15.50 2.05
C ASP A 92 9.78 -15.25 1.06
N VAL A 93 10.72 -16.20 0.91
CA VAL A 93 11.85 -16.08 0.00
C VAL A 93 11.52 -16.73 -1.35
N ARG A 94 11.80 -16.00 -2.43
CA ARG A 94 11.64 -16.48 -3.82
C ARG A 94 12.99 -16.51 -4.52
N ARG A 95 13.30 -17.63 -5.19
CA ARG A 95 14.45 -17.74 -6.10
C ARG A 95 14.06 -17.32 -7.52
N GLU A 96 14.87 -16.48 -8.15
CA GLU A 96 14.73 -16.07 -9.55
C GLU A 96 16.09 -16.19 -10.23
N VAL A 97 16.16 -16.90 -11.36
CA VAL A 97 17.39 -17.05 -12.15
C VAL A 97 17.35 -16.04 -13.29
N LYS A 98 18.31 -15.12 -13.33
CA LYS A 98 18.46 -14.15 -14.42
C LYS A 98 19.70 -14.50 -15.25
N PRO A 99 19.57 -14.76 -16.56
CA PRO A 99 20.74 -14.93 -17.42
C PRO A 99 21.52 -13.61 -17.47
N CYS A 100 22.86 -13.69 -17.48
CA CYS A 100 23.70 -12.52 -17.73
C CYS A 100 23.45 -12.02 -19.17
N PRO A 101 23.30 -10.69 -19.38
CA PRO A 101 23.25 -10.11 -20.71
C PRO A 101 24.59 -10.21 -21.46
#